data_AF-A0A3D0C8U1-F1
#
_entry.id   AF-A0A3D0C8U1-F1
#
_cell.length_a   1.000
_cell.length_b   1.000
_cell.length_c   1.000
_cell.angle_alpha   90.00
_cell.angle_beta   90.00
_cell.angle_gamma   90.00
#
_symmetry.space_group_name_H-M   'P 1'
#
loop_
_entity.id
_entity.type
_entity.pdbx_description
1 polymer ?
#
loop_
_entity_poly.entity_id
_entity_poly.type
_entity_poly.pdbx_seq_one_letter_code
_entity_poly.pdbx_strand_id
1 'polypeptide(L)' 'KVFDAFYQGKAPINSQIKGSGLGLTIVKELLLRLNGNIEVIPARKISAANESGACITITLPNTQTDNES' A
#
# COMPACT_ATOMS: atom_id res chain seq x y z
N LYS A 1 -10.35 -1.91 5.57
CA LYS A 1 -10.81 -2.71 4.41
C LYS A 1 -9.65 -3.21 3.56
N VAL A 2 -8.98 -2.39 2.72
CA VAL A 2 -7.94 -2.92 1.81
C VAL A 2 -6.70 -3.53 2.50
N PHE A 3 -6.44 -3.17 3.75
CA PHE A 3 -5.35 -3.72 4.57
C PHE A 3 -5.81 -4.89 5.47
N ASP A 4 -7.09 -5.23 5.47
CA ASP A 4 -7.64 -6.27 6.34
C ASP A 4 -7.27 -7.65 5.78
N ALA A 5 -6.97 -8.60 6.66
CA ALA A 5 -6.58 -9.95 6.26
C ALA A 5 -7.65 -10.59 5.36
N PHE A 6 -7.21 -11.22 4.27
CA PHE A 6 -8.05 -11.89 3.27
C PHE A 6 -8.98 -10.97 2.49
N TYR A 7 -8.92 -9.65 2.68
CA TYR A 7 -9.70 -8.72 1.86
C TYR A 7 -9.23 -8.79 0.41
N GLN A 8 -10.19 -9.00 -0.49
CA GLN A 8 -9.99 -8.96 -1.93
C GLN A 8 -10.99 -7.97 -2.51
N GLY A 9 -10.50 -7.04 -3.32
CA GLY A 9 -11.37 -6.14 -4.09
C GLY A 9 -12.22 -6.89 -5.12
N LYS A 10 -13.05 -6.17 -5.85
CA LYS A 10 -13.83 -6.77 -6.94
C LYS A 10 -12.88 -7.40 -7.96
N ALA A 11 -13.03 -8.69 -8.20
CA ALA A 11 -12.18 -9.42 -9.14
C ALA A 11 -12.36 -8.82 -10.55
N PRO A 12 -11.27 -8.59 -11.30
CA PRO A 12 -11.35 -8.29 -12.73
C PRO A 12 -12.10 -9.41 -13.46
N ILE A 13 -12.84 -9.05 -14.51
CA ILE A 13 -13.70 -9.97 -15.28
C ILE A 13 -12.93 -11.22 -15.78
N ASN A 14 -11.61 -11.10 -15.99
CA ASN A 14 -10.73 -12.17 -16.48
C ASN A 14 -9.65 -12.61 -15.46
N SER A 15 -9.86 -12.42 -14.16
CA SER A 15 -8.93 -12.86 -13.12
C SER A 15 -9.12 -14.35 -12.81
N GLN A 16 -8.35 -15.20 -13.48
CA GLN A 16 -8.36 -16.65 -13.24
C GLN A 16 -7.58 -17.06 -11.98
N ILE A 17 -6.66 -16.20 -11.51
CA ILE A 17 -5.86 -16.40 -10.30
C ILE A 17 -6.24 -15.33 -9.27
N LYS A 18 -6.68 -15.78 -8.10
CA LYS A 18 -6.91 -14.94 -6.91
C LYS A 18 -5.71 -15.05 -5.97
N GLY A 19 -5.20 -13.91 -5.52
CA GLY A 19 -4.24 -13.87 -4.41
C GLY A 19 -4.94 -14.16 -3.07
N SER A 20 -4.17 -14.47 -2.04
CA SER A 20 -4.69 -14.76 -0.69
C SER A 20 -5.35 -13.56 0.01
N GLY A 21 -5.15 -12.34 -0.51
CA GLY A 21 -5.56 -11.10 0.17
C GLY A 21 -4.70 -10.75 1.40
N LEU A 22 -3.50 -11.33 1.51
CA LEU A 22 -2.61 -11.10 2.66
C LEU A 22 -1.51 -10.06 2.41
N GLY A 23 -1.21 -9.73 1.14
CA GLY A 23 -0.05 -8.89 0.81
C GLY A 23 -0.05 -7.55 1.53
N LEU A 24 -1.14 -6.79 1.44
CA LEU A 24 -1.24 -5.47 2.09
C LEU A 24 -1.37 -5.55 3.62
N THR A 25 -1.94 -6.63 4.15
CA THR A 25 -1.95 -6.88 5.59
C THR A 25 -0.53 -7.08 6.11
N ILE A 26 0.28 -7.88 5.43
CA ILE A 26 1.69 -8.09 5.79
C ILE A 26 2.46 -6.77 5.74
N VAL A 27 2.28 -5.96 4.70
CA VAL A 27 2.94 -4.63 4.59
C VAL A 27 2.57 -3.72 5.76
N LYS A 28 1.28 -3.66 6.13
CA LYS A 28 0.82 -2.87 7.28
C LYS A 28 1.47 -3.32 8.59
N GLU A 29 1.54 -4.63 8.83
CA GLU A 29 2.19 -5.19 10.02
C GLU A 29 3.69 -4.89 10.07
N LEU A 30 4.39 -4.96 8.93
CA LEU A 30 5.80 -4.59 8.84
C LEU A 30 6.00 -3.10 9.17
N LEU A 31 5.17 -2.22 8.63
CA LEU A 31 5.29 -0.79 8.87
C LEU A 31 4.96 -0.39 10.31
N LEU A 32 3.99 -1.05 10.95
CA LEU A 32 3.69 -0.83 12.37
C LEU A 32 4.91 -1.12 13.26
N ARG A 33 5.66 -2.19 12.95
CA ARG A 33 6.90 -2.55 13.66
C ARG A 33 8.05 -1.56 13.44
N LEU A 34 8.02 -0.83 12.33
CA LEU A 34 9.01 0.20 11.98
C LEU A 34 8.56 1.61 12.40
N ASN A 35 7.51 1.72 13.22
CA ASN A 35 6.87 3.00 13.57
C ASN A 35 6.50 3.85 12.34
N GLY A 36 6.21 3.17 11.22
CA GLY A 36 5.79 3.77 9.96
C GLY A 36 4.27 3.76 9.78
N ASN A 37 3.85 4.28 8.63
CA ASN A 37 2.45 4.39 8.24
C ASN A 37 2.24 4.00 6.77
N ILE A 38 1.02 3.57 6.43
CA ILE A 38 0.60 3.27 5.06
C ILE A 38 -0.80 3.80 4.79
N GLU A 39 -0.97 4.46 3.64
CA GLU A 39 -2.22 5.10 3.24
C GLU A 39 -2.51 4.86 1.77
N VAL A 40 -3.80 4.82 1.43
CA VAL A 40 -4.25 4.88 0.04
C VAL A 40 -4.58 6.34 -0.27
N ILE A 41 -3.91 6.91 -1.26
CA ILE A 41 -4.18 8.27 -1.72
C ILE A 41 -4.81 8.24 -3.12
N PRO A 42 -5.61 9.26 -3.48
CA PRO A 42 -6.13 9.40 -4.83
C PRO A 42 -4.97 9.40 -5.83
N ALA A 43 -5.03 8.52 -6.84
CA ALA A 43 -4.03 8.54 -7.89
C ALA A 43 -4.13 9.85 -8.68
N ARG A 44 -3.02 10.58 -8.78
CA ARG A 44 -2.87 11.61 -9.81
C ARG A 44 -2.95 10.91 -11.16
N LYS A 45 -3.61 11.52 -12.16
CA LYS A 45 -3.81 10.94 -13.50
C LYS A 45 -2.53 10.23 -13.99
N ILE A 46 -2.57 8.90 -14.07
CA ILE A 46 -1.37 8.07 -14.26
C ILE A 46 -1.11 7.81 -15.75
N SER A 47 -2.02 8.19 -16.64
CA SER A 47 -1.90 7.96 -18.09
C SER A 47 -2.64 8.99 -18.93
N ALA A 48 -2.25 9.09 -20.21
CA ALA A 48 -2.95 9.85 -21.24
C ALA A 48 -4.40 9.38 -21.49
N ALA A 49 -4.80 8.23 -20.93
CA ALA A 49 -6.12 7.62 -21.10
C ALA A 49 -7.15 8.04 -20.02
N ASN A 50 -6.84 9.01 -19.14
CA ASN A 50 -7.73 9.44 -18.04
C ASN A 50 -8.13 8.33 -17.05
N GLU A 51 -7.40 7.21 -17.00
CA GLU A 51 -7.70 6.13 -16.08
C GLU A 51 -7.18 6.44 -14.67
N SER A 52 -8.04 6.24 -13.67
CA SER A 52 -7.69 6.38 -12.25
C SER A 52 -7.21 5.04 -11.72
N GLY A 53 -5.91 4.92 -11.44
CA GLY A 53 -5.37 3.77 -10.71
C GLY A 53 -5.42 3.99 -9.19
N ALA A 54 -4.65 3.18 -8.47
CA ALA A 54 -4.47 3.31 -7.02
C ALA A 54 -3.07 3.83 -6.71
N CYS A 55 -2.95 4.73 -5.75
CA CYS A 55 -1.66 5.17 -5.24
C CYS A 55 -1.57 4.83 -3.75
N ILE A 56 -0.45 4.24 -3.34
CA ILE A 56 -0.15 3.88 -1.97
C ILE A 56 1.03 4.72 -1.51
N THR A 57 0.89 5.36 -0.36
CA THR A 57 1.97 6.10 0.28
C THR A 57 2.42 5.36 1.52
N ILE A 58 3.74 5.21 1.66
CA ILE A 58 4.38 4.62 2.82
C ILE A 58 5.25 5.71 3.45
N THR A 59 5.15 5.86 4.76
CA THR A 59 5.98 6.78 5.53
C THR A 59 6.75 5.97 6.57
N LEU A 60 8.05 6.21 6.64
CA LEU A 60 8.93 5.62 7.64
C LEU A 60 9.65 6.74 8.39
N PRO A 61 9.82 6.63 9.72
CA PRO A 61 10.65 7.56 10.45
C PRO A 61 12.09 7.45 9.96
N ASN A 62 12.67 8.59 9.62
CA ASN A 62 14.09 8.68 9.35
C ASN A 62 14.81 8.93 10.67
N THR A 63 15.56 7.95 11.17
CA THR A 63 16.56 8.21 12.20
C THR A 63 17.68 8.99 11.52
N GLN A 64 17.65 10.31 11.61
CA GLN A 64 18.89 11.06 11.42
C GLN A 64 19.89 10.45 12.39
N THR A 65 20.97 9.86 11.88
CA THR A 65 22.14 9.59 12.69
C THR A 65 22.57 10.96 13.20
N ASP A 66 22.39 11.19 14.50
CA ASP A 66 22.95 12.34 15.18
C ASP A 66 24.41 12.42 14.76
N ASN A 67 24.75 13.43 13.96
CA ASN A 67 26.15 13.79 13.75
C ASN A 67 26.61 14.35 15.09
N GLU A 68 27.10 13.47 15.96
CA GLU A 68 27.77 13.86 17.19
C GLU A 68 28.88 14.84 16.81
N SER A 69 28.74 16.08 17.32
CA SER A 69 29.68 17.17 17.14
C SER A 69 30.80 17.12 18.18
#